data_AF-A0A7W5FUB0-F1
#
_entry.id   AF-A0A7W5FUB0-F1
#
_cell.length_a   1.000
_cell.length_b   1.000
_cell.length_c   1.000
_cell.angle_alpha   90.00
_cell.angle_beta   90.00
_cell.angle_gamma   90.00
#
_symmetry.space_group_name_H-M   'P 1'
#
loop_
_entity.id
_entity.type
_entity.pdbx_description
1 polymer ?
#
loop_
_entity_poly.entity_id
_entity_poly.type
_entity_poly.pdbx_seq_one_letter_code
_entity_poly.pdbx_strand_id
1 'polypeptide(L)' 'MYENIAGLTNKMVVAAQASDWNGLDRLENQCAAASVATMSGVPALAGAARQRKIELLKQILANDRAIRDVTEPWMAQLNG' A
#
# COMPACT_ATOMS: atom_id res chain seq x y z
N MET A 1 12.73 0.49 -2.00
CA MET A 1 11.88 -0.67 -1.61
C MET A 1 10.49 -0.18 -1.22
N TYR A 2 10.38 0.63 -0.16
CA TYR A 2 9.11 1.26 0.21
C TYR A 2 8.56 2.18 -0.89
N GLU A 3 9.41 2.78 -1.71
CA GLU A 3 9.02 3.55 -2.90
C GLU A 3 8.26 2.70 -3.92
N ASN A 4 8.73 1.47 -4.15
CA ASN A 4 8.08 0.55 -5.07
C ASN A 4 6.71 0.12 -4.53
N ILE A 5 6.65 -0.23 -3.24
CA ILE A 5 5.40 -0.62 -2.59
C ILE A 5 4.41 0.56 -2.59
N ALA A 6 4.85 1.77 -2.26
CA ALA A 6 4.01 2.97 -2.33
C ALA A 6 3.48 3.24 -3.75
N GLY A 7 4.31 3.02 -4.78
CA GLY A 7 3.89 3.13 -6.18
C GLY A 7 2.88 2.05 -6.59
N LEU A 8 3.06 0.81 -6.13
CA LEU A 8 2.14 -0.30 -6.38
C LEU A 8 0.79 -0.08 -5.69
N THR A 9 0.79 0.29 -4.41
CA THR A 9 -0.46 0.57 -3.68
C THR A 9 -1.19 1.79 -4.23
N ASN A 10 -0.47 2.79 -4.76
CA ASN A 10 -1.13 3.90 -5.47
C ASN A 10 -1.84 3.44 -6.76
N LYS A 11 -1.23 2.51 -7.51
CA LYS A 11 -1.89 1.91 -8.69
C LYS A 11 -3.10 1.05 -8.29
N MET A 12 -3.00 0.36 -7.16
CA MET A 12 -4.12 -0.42 -6.61
C MET A 12 -5.31 0.49 -6.25
N VAL A 13 -5.07 1.66 -5.65
CA VAL A 13 -6.13 2.66 -5.40
C VAL A 13 -6.85 3.03 -6.69
N VAL A 14 -6.10 3.34 -7.76
CA VAL A 14 -6.67 3.70 -9.06
C VAL A 14 -7.48 2.55 -9.65
N ALA A 15 -6.96 1.31 -9.60
CA ALA A 15 -7.66 0.13 -10.09
C ALA A 15 -8.97 -0.13 -9.32
N ALA A 16 -8.92 -0.05 -7.98
CA ALA A 16 -10.10 -0.22 -7.12
C ALA A 16 -11.18 0.84 -7.43
N GLN A 17 -10.80 2.12 -7.51
CA GLN A 17 -11.72 3.21 -7.86
C GLN A 17 -12.35 3.04 -9.25
N ALA A 18 -11.60 2.49 -10.21
CA ALA A 18 -12.09 2.19 -11.55
C ALA A 18 -12.88 0.86 -11.64
N SER A 19 -13.05 0.13 -10.54
CA SER A 19 -13.62 -1.22 -10.51
C SER A 19 -12.88 -2.24 -11.41
N ASP A 20 -11.60 -2.01 -11.68
CA ASP A 20 -10.73 -2.95 -12.40
C ASP A 20 -10.21 -4.03 -11.45
N TRP A 21 -11.09 -4.99 -11.12
CA TRP A 21 -10.78 -6.03 -10.14
C TRP A 21 -9.67 -6.98 -10.60
N ASN A 22 -9.58 -7.26 -11.91
CA ASN A 22 -8.50 -8.08 -12.46
C ASN A 22 -7.17 -7.35 -12.40
N GLY A 23 -7.15 -6.04 -12.67
CA GLY A 23 -5.97 -5.20 -12.49
C GLY A 23 -5.56 -5.11 -11.03
N LEU A 24 -6.52 -4.96 -10.12
CA LEU A 24 -6.31 -4.92 -8.68
C LEU A 24 -5.65 -6.21 -8.16
N ASP A 25 -6.19 -7.37 -8.51
CA ASP A 25 -5.64 -8.69 -8.12
C ASP A 25 -4.20 -8.90 -8.61
N ARG A 26 -3.90 -8.51 -9.87
CA ARG A 26 -2.53 -8.58 -10.40
C ARG A 26 -1.57 -7.65 -9.67
N LEU A 27 -2.03 -6.47 -9.29
CA LEU A 27 -1.22 -5.49 -8.55
C LEU A 27 -1.00 -5.93 -7.10
N GLU A 28 -2.00 -6.56 -6.48
CA GLU A 28 -1.88 -7.15 -5.14
C GLU A 28 -0.79 -8.22 -5.08
N ASN A 29 -0.78 -9.13 -6.06
CA ASN A 29 0.27 -10.15 -6.18
C ASN A 29 1.68 -9.53 -6.34
N GLN A 30 1.81 -8.47 -7.14
CA GLN A 30 3.08 -7.73 -7.29
C GLN A 30 3.50 -7.03 -6.00
N CYS A 31 2.55 -6.42 -5.29
CA CYS A 31 2.79 -5.75 -4.02
C CYS A 31 3.23 -6.75 -2.95
N ALA A 32 2.57 -7.90 -2.85
CA ALA A 32 2.94 -8.99 -1.96
C ALA A 32 4.38 -9.47 -2.22
N ALA A 33 4.73 -9.74 -3.48
CA ALA A 33 6.09 -10.12 -3.85
C ALA A 33 7.13 -9.04 -3.49
N ALA A 34 6.84 -7.77 -3.73
CA ALA A 34 7.73 -6.66 -3.38
C ALA A 34 7.89 -6.47 -1.86
N SER A 35 6.88 -6.84 -1.07
CA SER A 35 6.90 -6.72 0.40
C SER A 35 7.84 -7.72 1.08
N VAL A 36 8.12 -8.87 0.46
CA VAL A 36 9.06 -9.88 0.99
C VAL A 36 10.44 -9.28 1.23
N ALA A 37 10.92 -8.44 0.32
CA ALA A 37 12.20 -7.73 0.47
C ALA A 37 12.26 -6.85 1.71
N THR A 38 11.11 -6.47 2.29
CA THR A 38 11.04 -5.64 3.50
C THR A 38 11.30 -6.40 4.78
N MET A 39 11.17 -7.73 4.75
CA MET A 39 11.31 -8.59 5.91
C MET A 39 12.76 -8.78 6.35
N SER A 40 13.73 -8.63 5.44
CA SER A 40 15.16 -8.71 5.77
C SER A 40 15.67 -7.51 6.59
N GLY A 41 14.79 -6.56 6.90
CA GLY A 41 15.15 -5.32 7.58
C GLY A 41 15.85 -4.34 6.63
N VAL A 42 15.81 -3.07 7.01
CA VAL A 42 16.61 -2.02 6.36
C VAL A 42 17.69 -1.63 7.36
N PRO A 43 18.95 -1.43 6.93
CA PRO A 43 19.98 -0.84 7.79
C PRO A 43 19.46 0.40 8.52
N ALA A 44 19.98 0.68 9.71
CA ALA A 44 19.56 1.84 10.48
C ALA A 44 19.69 3.12 9.62
N LEU A 45 18.55 3.78 9.39
CA LEU A 45 18.49 5.04 8.65
C LEU A 45 18.45 6.19 9.66
N ALA A 46 19.11 7.30 9.31
CA ALA A 46 19.10 8.54 10.07
C ALA A 46 18.70 9.73 9.18
N GLY A 47 18.33 10.84 9.82
CA GLY A 47 18.02 12.10 9.15
C GLY A 47 16.99 11.97 8.03
N ALA A 48 17.30 12.55 6.88
CA ALA A 48 16.41 12.60 5.71
C ALA A 48 15.98 11.21 5.22
N ALA A 49 16.87 10.21 5.25
CA ALA A 49 16.54 8.86 4.79
C ALA A 49 15.50 8.19 5.70
N ARG A 50 15.60 8.39 7.02
CA ARG A 50 14.60 7.91 7.99
C ARG A 50 13.26 8.62 7.78
N GLN A 51 13.29 9.93 7.58
CA GLN A 51 12.09 10.72 7.34
C GLN A 51 11.37 10.27 6.07
N ARG A 52 12.12 10.07 4.98
CA ARG A 52 11.58 9.56 3.71
C ARG A 52 10.92 8.19 3.86
N LYS A 53 11.54 7.27 4.60
CA LYS A 53 10.94 5.97 4.91
C LYS A 53 9.60 6.12 5.64
N ILE A 54 9.50 7.01 6.62
CA ILE A 54 8.26 7.26 7.37
C ILE A 54 7.16 7.81 6.46
N GLU A 55 7.49 8.74 5.57
CA GLU A 55 6.53 9.29 4.59
C GLU A 55 5.97 8.19 3.68
N LEU A 56 6.84 7.32 3.16
CA LEU A 56 6.43 6.22 2.30
C LEU A 56 5.53 5.22 3.04
N LEU A 57 5.84 4.89 4.30
CA LEU A 57 4.99 4.03 5.11
C LEU A 57 3.61 4.66 5.36
N LYS A 58 3.55 5.96 5.65
CA LYS A 58 2.27 6.68 5.78
C LYS A 58 1.47 6.65 4.48
N GLN A 59 2.12 6.83 3.33
CA GLN A 59 1.48 6.76 2.03
C GLN A 59 0.91 5.35 1.76
N ILE A 60 1.68 4.29 2.07
CA ILE A 60 1.23 2.91 1.91
C ILE A 60 -0.03 2.67 2.75
N LEU A 61 -0.02 3.05 4.03
CA LEU A 61 -1.19 2.88 4.91
C LEU A 61 -2.41 3.68 4.45
N ALA A 62 -2.21 4.89 3.92
CA ALA A 62 -3.28 5.70 3.37
C ALA A 62 -3.90 5.05 2.11
N ASN A 63 -3.05 4.50 1.23
CA ASN A 63 -3.50 3.77 0.05
C ASN A 63 -4.27 2.50 0.42
N ASP A 64 -3.77 1.73 1.40
CA ASP A 64 -4.47 0.54 1.90
C ASP A 64 -5.85 0.88 2.44
N ARG A 65 -5.97 1.98 3.20
CA ARG A 65 -7.27 2.47 3.68
C ARG A 65 -8.21 2.80 2.51
N ALA A 66 -7.73 3.53 1.51
CA ALA A 66 -8.52 3.92 0.35
C ALA A 66 -8.98 2.70 -0.48
N ILE A 67 -8.18 1.64 -0.57
CA ILE A 67 -8.58 0.38 -1.21
C ILE A 67 -9.71 -0.27 -0.42
N ARG A 68 -9.56 -0.40 0.91
CA ARG A 68 -10.59 -1.01 1.79
C ARG A 68 -11.91 -0.26 1.76
N ASP A 69 -11.89 1.07 1.67
CA ASP A 69 -13.10 1.89 1.55
C ASP A 69 -13.95 1.51 0.33
N VAL A 70 -13.32 0.96 -0.72
CA VAL A 70 -13.99 0.48 -1.93
C VAL A 70 -14.34 -1.00 -1.86
N THR A 71 -13.41 -1.84 -1.41
CA THR A 71 -13.54 -3.31 -1.48
C THR A 71 -14.32 -3.91 -0.32
N GLU A 72 -14.39 -3.22 0.83
CA GLU A 72 -14.95 -3.75 2.07
C GLU A 72 -15.98 -2.76 2.68
N PRO A 73 -17.04 -2.36 1.94
CA PRO A 73 -17.97 -1.31 2.39
C PRO A 73 -18.74 -1.68 3.67
N TRP A 74 -18.89 -2.96 3.96
CA TRP A 74 -19.51 -3.45 5.20
C TRP A 74 -18.65 -3.20 6.45
N MET A 75 -17.32 -3.05 6.32
CA MET A 75 -16.47 -2.72 7.48
C MET A 75 -16.59 -1.27 7.95
N ALA A 76 -17.09 -0.36 7.10
CA ALA A 76 -17.42 0.99 7.54
C ALA A 76 -18.62 1.02 8.50
N GLN A 77 -19.48 0.00 8.47
CA GLN A 77 -20.71 -0.08 9.26
C GLN A 77 -20.48 -0.70 10.66
N LEU A 78 -19.32 -1.31 10.93
CA LEU A 78 -19.03 -1.97 12.20
C LEU A 78 -18.50 -1.03 13.29
N ASN A 79 -18.21 0.23 12.96
CA ASN A 79 -17.75 1.26 13.90
C ASN A 79 -18.87 2.26 14.27
N GLY A 80 -20.13 1.92 13.97
CA GLY A 80 -21.32 2.74 14.26
C GLY A 80 -22.09 2.27 15.50
#